data_AF-A0A932BNQ6-F1
#
_entry.id   AF-A0A932BNQ6-F1
#
_cell.length_a   1.000
_cell.length_b   1.000
_cell.length_c   1.000
_cell.angle_alpha   90.00
_cell.angle_beta   90.00
_cell.angle_gamma   90.00
#
_symmetry.space_group_name_H-M   'P 1'
#
loop_
_entity.id
_entity.type
_entity.pdbx_description
1 polymer ?
#
loop_
_entity_poly.entity_id
_entity_poly.type
_entity_poly.pdbx_seq_one_letter_code
_entity_poly.pdbx_strand_id
1 'polypeptide(L)'
;MGTYPTSPRAAFLAWCQAHAPVFTANAANIGLTPAQATAFVNGVTAAVNAGLAQEQARQDYRVATEETTGAFTDLRGLAGDTVRTIRAFAENAAKPSTVYNLAQIPPPAAPSPAPPPAQPTDLTVELGASSGELTLRWKASNPAGTQGTAYIVRRKLPAEGAFTFVGVTGEKRFVDTTLFAGPDSVQYTVQGQRADSTGPVSEVFTVNFGRLPGGGLTASVQESRTRQPTLAA
;
A
#
# COMPACT_ATOMS: atom_id res chain seq x y z
N MET A 1 29.22 -57.88 14.93
CA MET A 1 29.88 -56.55 14.93
C MET A 1 29.12 -55.68 15.91
N GLY A 2 29.77 -55.17 16.96
CA GLY A 2 29.12 -54.20 17.85
C GLY A 2 28.84 -52.91 17.09
N THR A 3 27.62 -52.39 17.18
CA THR A 3 27.22 -51.15 16.51
C THR A 3 26.96 -50.07 17.56
N TYR A 4 27.30 -48.83 17.23
CA TYR A 4 26.98 -47.64 18.02
C TYR A 4 26.19 -46.65 17.15
N PRO A 5 25.35 -45.78 17.73
CA PRO A 5 24.62 -44.79 16.95
C PRO A 5 25.59 -43.78 16.33
N THR A 6 25.49 -43.51 15.03
CA THR A 6 26.31 -42.48 14.36
C THR A 6 25.52 -41.20 14.07
N SER A 7 24.20 -41.29 14.09
CA SER A 7 23.27 -40.18 13.90
C SER A 7 21.93 -40.49 14.57
N PRO A 8 21.20 -39.48 15.08
CA PRO A 8 21.62 -38.10 15.26
C PRO A 8 22.69 -37.95 16.35
N ARG A 9 23.44 -36.83 16.35
CA ARG A 9 24.51 -36.56 17.35
C ARG A 9 24.04 -36.71 18.80
N ALA A 10 22.79 -36.35 19.08
CA ALA A 10 22.19 -36.51 20.41
C ALA A 10 22.06 -37.99 20.82
N ALA A 11 21.68 -38.87 19.88
CA ALA A 11 21.58 -40.31 20.14
C ALA A 11 22.96 -40.94 20.38
N PHE A 12 23.99 -40.48 19.65
CA PHE A 12 25.37 -40.90 19.90
C PHE A 12 25.86 -40.45 21.27
N LEU A 13 25.64 -39.19 21.65
CA LEU A 13 26.05 -38.67 22.96
C LEU A 13 25.34 -39.40 24.11
N ALA A 14 24.03 -39.63 24.00
CA ALA A 14 23.26 -40.37 25.00
C ALA A 14 23.77 -41.81 25.17
N TRP A 15 24.09 -42.48 24.06
CA TRP A 15 24.71 -43.80 24.09
C TRP A 15 26.06 -43.76 24.81
N CYS A 16 26.94 -42.80 24.47
CA CYS A 16 28.24 -42.67 25.11
C CYS A 16 28.13 -42.38 26.61
N GLN A 17 27.17 -41.54 27.04
CA GLN A 17 26.90 -41.26 28.44
C GLN A 17 26.46 -42.50 29.21
N ALA A 18 25.57 -43.32 28.63
CA ALA A 18 25.10 -44.56 29.25
C ALA A 18 26.22 -45.62 29.37
N HIS A 19 27.16 -45.65 28.41
CA HIS A 19 28.22 -46.66 28.37
C HIS A 19 29.49 -46.25 29.12
N ALA A 20 29.71 -44.95 29.35
CA ALA A 20 30.82 -44.43 30.12
C ALA A 20 31.05 -45.17 31.46
N PRO A 21 30.06 -45.31 32.37
CA PRO A 21 30.26 -46.02 33.64
C PRO A 21 30.53 -47.53 33.45
N VAL A 22 29.89 -48.15 32.45
CA VAL A 22 30.08 -49.58 32.15
C VAL A 22 31.49 -49.86 31.64
N PHE A 23 32.01 -49.01 30.76
CA PHE A 23 33.36 -49.11 30.21
C PHE A 23 34.42 -48.85 31.25
N THR A 24 34.19 -47.93 32.20
CA THR A 24 35.10 -47.71 33.32
C THR A 24 35.09 -48.89 34.29
N ALA A 25 33.91 -49.38 34.69
CA ALA A 25 33.78 -50.46 35.67
C ALA A 25 34.32 -51.81 35.18
N ASN A 26 34.22 -52.08 33.87
CA ASN A 26 34.58 -53.38 33.29
C ASN A 26 35.84 -53.33 32.41
N ALA A 27 36.61 -52.22 32.43
CA ALA A 27 37.66 -51.93 31.45
C ALA A 27 38.56 -53.14 31.11
N ALA A 28 39.17 -53.77 32.13
CA ALA A 28 40.06 -54.91 31.94
C ALA A 28 39.35 -56.14 31.34
N ASN A 29 38.09 -56.38 31.73
CA ASN A 29 37.29 -57.51 31.26
C ASN A 29 36.85 -57.36 29.80
N ILE A 30 36.83 -56.13 29.27
CA ILE A 30 36.45 -55.82 27.88
C ILE A 30 37.65 -55.41 27.02
N GLY A 31 38.87 -55.63 27.50
CA GLY A 31 40.10 -55.36 26.75
C GLY A 31 40.49 -53.88 26.64
N LEU A 32 39.92 -53.02 27.47
CA LEU A 32 40.32 -51.61 27.59
C LEU A 32 41.35 -51.44 28.71
N THR A 33 42.34 -50.60 28.46
CA THR A 33 43.21 -50.08 29.52
C THR A 33 42.46 -49.03 30.37
N PRO A 34 42.84 -48.84 31.65
CA PRO A 34 42.28 -47.78 32.48
C PRO A 34 42.40 -46.38 31.86
N ALA A 35 43.50 -46.12 31.14
CA ALA A 35 43.74 -44.87 30.44
C ALA A 35 42.74 -44.63 29.29
N GLN A 36 42.42 -45.67 28.50
CA GLN A 36 41.42 -45.57 27.42
C GLN A 36 40.02 -45.31 27.96
N ALA A 37 39.61 -46.02 29.03
CA ALA A 37 38.30 -45.79 29.65
C ALA A 37 38.19 -44.36 30.22
N THR A 38 39.26 -43.86 30.84
CA THR A 38 39.31 -42.47 31.35
C THR A 38 39.24 -41.44 30.22
N ALA A 39 39.98 -41.65 29.12
CA ALA A 39 39.92 -40.77 27.96
C ALA A 39 38.52 -40.71 27.34
N PHE A 40 37.82 -41.85 27.28
CA PHE A 40 36.43 -41.91 26.82
C PHE A 40 35.50 -41.07 27.70
N VAL A 41 35.55 -41.23 29.03
CA VAL A 41 34.75 -40.44 29.99
C VAL A 41 35.04 -38.95 29.83
N ASN A 42 36.31 -38.56 29.73
CA ASN A 42 36.69 -37.15 29.54
C ASN A 42 36.13 -36.57 28.23
N GLY A 43 36.14 -37.36 27.15
CA GLY A 43 35.54 -36.99 25.87
C GLY A 43 34.02 -36.80 25.96
N VAL A 44 33.31 -37.66 26.69
CA VAL A 44 31.88 -37.52 26.94
C VAL A 44 31.59 -36.24 27.72
N THR A 45 32.31 -35.99 28.82
CA THR A 45 32.15 -34.77 29.62
C THR A 45 32.43 -33.50 28.81
N ALA A 46 33.49 -33.50 28.00
CA ALA A 46 33.80 -32.38 27.12
C ALA A 46 32.69 -32.12 26.09
N ALA A 47 32.13 -33.17 25.49
CA ALA A 47 31.03 -33.05 24.54
C ALA A 47 29.75 -32.48 25.17
N VAL A 48 29.42 -32.90 26.40
CA VAL A 48 28.28 -32.36 27.16
C VAL A 48 28.48 -30.87 27.44
N ASN A 49 29.64 -30.49 27.96
CA ASN A 49 29.94 -29.09 28.28
C ASN A 49 29.92 -28.19 27.03
N ALA A 50 30.45 -28.69 25.90
CA ALA A 50 30.41 -27.98 24.63
C ALA A 50 28.98 -27.78 24.11
N GLY A 51 28.08 -28.77 24.31
CA GLY A 51 26.66 -28.65 23.97
C GLY A 51 25.97 -27.55 24.77
N LEU A 52 26.14 -27.54 26.09
CA LEU A 52 25.59 -26.52 26.97
C LEU A 52 26.12 -25.11 26.62
N ALA A 53 27.43 -24.99 26.37
CA ALA A 53 28.02 -23.72 25.96
C ALA A 53 27.48 -23.22 24.61
N GLN A 54 27.23 -24.13 23.66
CA GLN A 54 26.60 -23.78 22.38
C GLN A 54 25.17 -23.27 22.58
N GLU A 55 24.38 -23.94 23.42
CA GLU A 55 22.99 -23.55 23.71
C GLU A 55 22.92 -22.20 24.42
N GLN A 56 23.80 -21.97 25.41
CA GLN A 56 23.92 -20.69 26.09
C GLN A 56 24.26 -19.57 25.11
N ALA A 57 25.29 -19.74 24.28
CA ALA A 57 25.68 -18.73 23.30
C ALA A 57 24.55 -18.42 22.29
N ARG A 58 23.73 -19.41 21.93
CA ARG A 58 22.54 -19.19 21.08
C ARG A 58 21.48 -18.34 21.78
N GLN A 59 21.28 -18.53 23.08
CA GLN A 59 20.34 -17.71 23.84
C GLN A 59 20.87 -16.30 24.03
N ASP A 60 22.15 -16.16 24.38
CA ASP A 60 22.80 -14.85 24.55
C ASP A 60 22.72 -14.01 23.28
N TYR A 61 22.94 -14.63 22.12
CA TYR A 61 22.77 -13.98 20.82
C TYR A 61 21.33 -13.46 20.60
N ARG A 62 20.32 -14.27 20.96
CA ARG A 62 18.91 -13.87 20.82
C ARG A 62 18.58 -12.69 21.72
N VAL A 63 18.98 -12.78 22.99
CA VAL A 63 18.79 -11.71 23.98
C VAL A 63 19.44 -10.41 23.51
N ALA A 64 20.72 -10.45 23.10
CA ALA A 64 21.41 -9.26 22.62
C ALA A 64 20.74 -8.63 21.38
N THR A 65 20.16 -9.46 20.50
CA THR A 65 19.42 -9.00 19.32
C THR A 65 18.11 -8.32 19.72
N GLU A 66 17.37 -8.90 20.65
CA GLU A 66 16.12 -8.35 21.18
C GLU A 66 16.38 -7.03 21.92
N GLU A 67 17.41 -6.97 22.76
CA GLU A 67 17.82 -5.75 23.48
C GLU A 67 18.18 -4.62 22.51
N THR A 68 18.97 -4.91 21.48
CA THR A 68 19.33 -3.91 20.46
C THR A 68 18.09 -3.41 19.73
N THR A 69 17.18 -4.32 19.36
CA THR A 69 15.94 -3.97 18.66
C THR A 69 15.02 -3.11 19.53
N GLY A 70 14.89 -3.46 20.81
CA GLY A 70 14.15 -2.68 21.82
C GLY A 70 14.74 -1.28 21.98
N ALA A 71 16.06 -1.18 22.18
CA ALA A 71 16.76 0.10 22.33
C ALA A 71 16.55 1.04 21.13
N PHE A 72 16.58 0.52 19.90
CA PHE A 72 16.29 1.32 18.70
C PHE A 72 14.82 1.71 18.58
N THR A 73 13.91 0.90 19.11
CA THR A 73 12.47 1.22 19.13
C THR A 73 12.21 2.38 20.09
N ASP A 74 12.75 2.28 21.31
CA ASP A 74 12.64 3.31 22.34
C ASP A 74 13.32 4.61 21.91
N LEU A 75 14.51 4.53 21.32
CA LEU A 75 15.23 5.69 20.79
C LEU A 75 14.42 6.42 19.71
N ARG A 76 13.74 5.69 18.81
CA ARG A 76 12.87 6.31 17.80
C ARG A 76 11.67 7.01 18.44
N GLY A 77 11.08 6.43 19.48
CA GLY A 77 10.01 7.06 20.26
C GLY A 77 10.48 8.37 20.89
N LEU A 78 11.59 8.30 21.65
CA LEU A 78 12.20 9.47 22.32
C LEU A 78 12.62 10.56 21.33
N ALA A 79 13.21 10.20 20.20
CA ALA A 79 13.58 11.15 19.15
C ALA A 79 12.33 11.86 18.59
N GLY A 80 11.25 11.11 18.33
CA GLY A 80 9.97 11.66 17.90
C GLY A 80 9.37 12.66 18.89
N ASP A 81 9.38 12.32 20.18
CA ASP A 81 8.85 13.19 21.24
C ASP A 81 9.70 14.44 21.45
N THR A 82 11.03 14.30 21.34
CA THR A 82 11.96 15.43 21.39
C THR A 82 11.70 16.40 20.23
N VAL A 83 11.61 15.90 19.00
CA VAL A 83 11.30 16.72 17.81
C VAL A 83 9.93 17.38 17.92
N ARG A 84 8.92 16.68 18.46
CA ARG A 84 7.58 17.25 18.71
C ARG A 84 7.63 18.38 19.72
N THR A 85 8.43 18.25 20.77
CA THR A 85 8.63 19.31 21.77
C THR A 85 9.32 20.54 21.15
N ILE A 86 10.36 20.34 20.34
CA ILE A 86 11.01 21.41 19.58
C ILE A 86 10.01 22.13 18.67
N ARG A 87 9.14 21.37 17.99
CA ARG A 87 8.09 21.94 17.13
C ARG A 87 7.12 22.80 17.93
N ALA A 88 6.61 22.31 19.05
CA ALA A 88 5.70 23.07 19.91
C ALA A 88 6.34 24.34 20.45
N PHE A 89 7.62 24.30 20.81
CA PHE A 89 8.36 25.50 21.22
C PHE A 89 8.50 26.50 20.05
N ALA A 90 8.84 26.01 18.85
CA ALA A 90 8.97 26.86 17.66
C ALA A 90 7.65 27.55 17.30
N GLU A 91 6.51 26.86 17.43
CA GLU A 91 5.17 27.42 17.16
C GLU A 91 4.81 28.61 18.07
N ASN A 92 5.35 28.64 19.29
CA ASN A 92 5.12 29.72 20.25
C ASN A 92 6.22 30.81 20.21
N ALA A 93 7.28 30.61 19.44
CA ALA A 93 8.39 31.55 19.35
C ALA A 93 8.09 32.67 18.32
N ALA A 94 8.55 33.89 18.61
CA ALA A 94 8.42 35.02 17.67
C ALA A 94 9.16 34.79 16.33
N LYS A 95 10.18 33.91 16.33
CA LYS A 95 10.98 33.53 15.15
C LYS A 95 11.20 32.01 15.11
N PRO A 96 10.23 31.23 14.59
CA PRO A 96 10.31 29.76 14.56
C PRO A 96 11.56 29.23 13.83
N SER A 97 12.01 29.91 12.78
CA SER A 97 13.20 29.52 12.00
C SER A 97 14.49 29.49 12.81
N THR A 98 14.65 30.36 13.80
CA THR A 98 15.83 30.37 14.69
C THR A 98 15.88 29.09 15.54
N VAL A 99 14.73 28.60 16.00
CA VAL A 99 14.64 27.35 16.78
C VAL A 99 15.09 26.15 15.94
N TYR A 100 14.58 26.03 14.71
CA TYR A 100 14.95 24.94 13.81
C TYR A 100 16.43 24.98 13.39
N ASN A 101 16.98 26.16 13.14
CA ASN A 101 18.41 26.32 12.82
C ASN A 101 19.31 25.92 13.99
N LEU A 102 18.95 26.28 15.23
CA LEU A 102 19.69 25.86 16.43
C LEU A 102 19.59 24.36 16.66
N ALA A 103 18.43 23.77 16.41
CA ALA A 103 18.22 22.32 16.49
C ALA A 103 18.79 21.54 15.29
N GLN A 104 19.28 22.23 14.25
CA GLN A 104 19.79 21.63 13.01
C GLN A 104 18.81 20.65 12.32
N ILE A 105 17.52 20.93 12.43
CA ILE A 105 16.46 20.16 11.77
C ILE A 105 15.74 21.04 10.76
N PRO A 106 15.29 20.48 9.63
CA PRO A 106 14.49 21.25 8.69
C PRO A 106 13.13 21.61 9.34
N PRO A 107 12.60 22.81 9.07
CA PRO A 107 11.25 23.16 9.47
C PRO A 107 10.23 22.23 8.78
N PRO A 108 9.03 22.04 9.37
CA PRO A 108 7.94 21.34 8.71
C PRO A 108 7.62 21.96 7.35
N ALA A 109 7.27 21.12 6.37
CA ALA A 109 6.81 21.61 5.08
C ALA A 109 5.56 22.50 5.26
N ALA A 110 5.51 23.59 4.50
CA ALA A 110 4.31 24.43 4.44
C ALA A 110 3.15 23.62 3.84
N PRO A 111 1.91 23.81 4.30
CA PRO A 111 0.74 23.23 3.66
C PRO A 111 0.72 23.65 2.18
N SER A 112 0.61 22.69 1.27
CA SER A 112 0.37 22.97 -0.15
C SER A 112 -1.13 22.85 -0.45
N PRO A 113 -1.65 23.67 -1.38
CA PRO A 113 -3.02 23.51 -1.85
C PRO A 113 -3.25 22.12 -2.44
N ALA A 114 -4.41 21.52 -2.15
CA ALA A 114 -4.79 20.24 -2.73
C ALA A 114 -4.88 20.37 -4.27
N PRO A 115 -4.35 19.41 -5.06
CA PRO A 115 -4.41 19.47 -6.52
C PRO A 115 -5.86 19.49 -7.03
N PRO A 116 -6.15 20.13 -8.17
CA PRO A 116 -7.51 20.25 -8.70
C PRO A 116 -8.15 18.87 -8.96
N PRO A 117 -9.50 18.81 -9.06
CA PRO A 117 -10.20 17.59 -9.48
C PRO A 117 -9.67 17.02 -10.78
N ALA A 118 -9.71 15.70 -10.92
CA ALA A 118 -9.25 15.02 -12.12
C ALA A 118 -10.22 15.23 -13.29
N GLN A 119 -9.69 15.17 -14.52
CA GLN A 119 -10.49 15.18 -15.74
C GLN A 119 -11.41 13.94 -15.76
N PRO A 120 -12.72 14.09 -16.02
CA PRO A 120 -13.60 12.95 -16.24
C PRO A 120 -13.30 12.24 -17.57
N THR A 121 -13.27 10.92 -17.54
CA THR A 121 -12.97 10.05 -18.70
C THR A 121 -13.89 8.83 -18.74
N ASP A 122 -13.81 8.03 -19.80
CA ASP A 122 -14.52 6.76 -19.96
C ASP A 122 -16.03 6.90 -19.71
N LEU A 123 -16.68 7.84 -20.41
CA LEU A 123 -18.11 8.03 -20.25
C LEU A 123 -18.88 6.85 -20.84
N THR A 124 -19.77 6.28 -20.03
CA THR A 124 -20.75 5.30 -20.46
C THR A 124 -22.15 5.86 -20.30
N VAL A 125 -23.04 5.40 -21.16
CA VAL A 125 -24.42 5.86 -21.21
C VAL A 125 -25.37 4.68 -21.17
N GLU A 126 -26.48 4.85 -20.48
CA GLU A 126 -27.57 3.89 -20.39
C GLU A 126 -28.88 4.63 -20.65
N LEU A 127 -29.70 4.10 -21.55
CA LEU A 127 -31.00 4.67 -21.91
C LEU A 127 -32.11 3.90 -21.21
N GLY A 128 -32.92 4.59 -20.40
CA GLY A 128 -34.08 4.01 -19.73
C GLY A 128 -35.15 3.61 -20.75
N ALA A 129 -35.36 2.32 -20.96
CA ALA A 129 -36.26 1.79 -22.00
C ALA A 129 -37.74 2.19 -21.83
N SER A 130 -38.17 2.54 -20.61
CA SER A 130 -39.55 2.90 -20.28
C SER A 130 -39.77 4.40 -20.05
N SER A 131 -38.75 5.13 -19.60
CA SER A 131 -38.85 6.56 -19.23
C SER A 131 -38.16 7.51 -20.22
N GLY A 132 -37.26 7.00 -21.07
CA GLY A 132 -36.47 7.82 -22.00
C GLY A 132 -35.32 8.59 -21.35
N GLU A 133 -35.10 8.40 -20.04
CA GLU A 133 -34.04 9.08 -19.29
C GLU A 133 -32.66 8.58 -19.69
N LEU A 134 -31.68 9.50 -19.71
CA LEU A 134 -30.30 9.17 -20.03
C LEU A 134 -29.46 9.13 -18.75
N THR A 135 -28.93 7.96 -18.39
CA THR A 135 -27.97 7.83 -17.29
C THR A 135 -26.55 7.89 -17.84
N LEU A 136 -25.80 8.90 -17.43
CA LEU A 136 -24.38 9.08 -17.74
C LEU A 136 -23.55 8.60 -16.56
N ARG A 137 -22.47 7.86 -16.82
CA ARG A 137 -21.48 7.43 -15.82
C ARG A 137 -20.08 7.70 -16.38
N TRP A 138 -19.12 8.02 -15.51
CA TRP A 138 -17.75 8.29 -15.93
C TRP A 138 -16.75 7.84 -14.87
N LYS A 139 -15.47 7.84 -15.23
CA LYS A 139 -14.36 7.72 -14.31
C LYS A 139 -13.72 9.07 -14.06
N ALA A 140 -13.12 9.23 -12.89
CA ALA A 140 -12.29 10.37 -12.53
C ALA A 140 -11.40 9.97 -11.34
N SER A 141 -10.08 10.02 -11.53
CA SER A 141 -9.10 9.63 -10.52
C SER A 141 -8.67 10.85 -9.70
N ASN A 142 -9.57 11.33 -8.83
CA ASN A 142 -9.29 12.50 -7.99
C ASN A 142 -8.09 12.24 -7.06
N PRO A 143 -7.30 13.29 -6.74
CA PRO A 143 -6.14 13.15 -5.86
C PRO A 143 -6.49 12.53 -4.50
N ALA A 144 -5.60 11.67 -4.00
CA ALA A 144 -5.75 11.04 -2.69
C ALA A 144 -5.87 12.09 -1.57
N GLY A 145 -6.68 11.81 -0.56
CA GLY A 145 -6.92 12.73 0.56
C GLY A 145 -7.83 13.92 0.24
N THR A 146 -8.44 13.97 -0.96
CA THR A 146 -9.42 15.01 -1.33
C THR A 146 -10.85 14.47 -1.30
N GLN A 147 -11.78 15.32 -0.85
CA GLN A 147 -13.22 15.01 -0.75
C GLN A 147 -14.05 16.19 -1.27
N GLY A 148 -15.34 15.98 -1.51
CA GLY A 148 -16.28 17.05 -1.91
C GLY A 148 -16.16 17.52 -3.35
N THR A 149 -15.63 16.68 -4.26
CA THR A 149 -15.68 16.97 -5.70
C THR A 149 -17.10 16.81 -6.22
N ALA A 150 -17.67 17.88 -6.75
CA ALA A 150 -18.89 17.86 -7.55
C ALA A 150 -18.55 17.86 -9.05
N TYR A 151 -19.43 17.32 -9.87
CA TYR A 151 -19.29 17.28 -11.32
C TYR A 151 -20.39 18.11 -11.95
N ILE A 152 -19.97 19.13 -12.70
CA ILE A 152 -20.85 19.94 -13.53
C ILE A 152 -21.03 19.24 -14.87
N VAL A 153 -22.28 19.00 -15.24
CA VAL A 153 -22.66 18.37 -16.51
C VAL A 153 -23.25 19.44 -17.41
N ARG A 154 -22.69 19.55 -18.62
CA ARG A 154 -23.19 20.42 -19.67
C ARG A 154 -23.57 19.60 -20.89
N ARG A 155 -24.59 20.04 -21.61
CA ARG A 155 -25.14 19.39 -22.79
C ARG A 155 -25.21 20.36 -23.96
N LYS A 156 -25.06 19.85 -25.17
CA LYS A 156 -25.30 20.57 -26.42
C LYS A 156 -26.16 19.71 -27.34
N LEU A 157 -27.33 20.21 -27.71
CA LEU A 157 -28.20 19.62 -28.73
C LEU A 157 -27.70 19.97 -30.15
N PRO A 158 -28.07 19.22 -31.20
CA PRO A 158 -27.62 19.47 -32.56
C PRO A 158 -27.92 20.88 -33.10
N ALA A 159 -29.04 21.47 -32.66
CA ALA A 159 -29.45 22.82 -33.04
C ALA A 159 -28.80 23.94 -32.21
N GLU A 160 -28.05 23.60 -31.17
CA GLU A 160 -27.44 24.56 -30.25
C GLU A 160 -25.99 24.90 -30.66
N GLY A 161 -25.62 26.18 -30.57
CA GLY A 161 -24.27 26.64 -30.86
C GLY A 161 -23.25 26.32 -29.75
N ALA A 162 -23.71 26.13 -28.51
CA ALA A 162 -22.85 26.04 -27.33
C ALA A 162 -23.37 25.03 -26.30
N PHE A 163 -22.48 24.57 -25.41
CA PHE A 163 -22.83 23.73 -24.27
C PHE A 163 -23.56 24.53 -23.20
N THR A 164 -24.74 24.07 -22.79
CA THR A 164 -25.57 24.64 -21.73
C THR A 164 -25.48 23.80 -20.47
N PHE A 165 -25.64 24.42 -19.30
CA PHE A 165 -25.65 23.72 -18.02
C PHE A 165 -26.93 22.88 -17.88
N VAL A 166 -26.79 21.62 -17.48
CA VAL A 166 -27.93 20.71 -17.26
C VAL A 166 -28.03 20.28 -15.80
N GLY A 167 -26.91 20.14 -15.10
CA GLY A 167 -26.95 19.80 -13.69
C GLY A 167 -25.59 19.62 -13.04
N VAL A 168 -25.64 19.35 -11.74
CA VAL A 168 -24.48 19.06 -10.90
C VAL A 168 -24.75 17.82 -10.07
N THR A 169 -23.73 17.00 -9.85
CA THR A 169 -23.82 15.78 -9.03
C THR A 169 -22.54 15.60 -8.21
N GLY A 170 -22.66 15.08 -6.98
CA GLY A 170 -21.52 14.66 -6.17
C GLY A 170 -21.01 13.26 -6.55
N GLU A 171 -21.76 12.53 -7.37
CA GLU A 171 -21.45 11.17 -7.79
C GLU A 171 -20.85 11.15 -9.20
N LYS A 172 -20.15 10.07 -9.55
CA LYS A 172 -19.71 9.80 -10.93
C LYS A 172 -20.84 9.25 -11.81
N ARG A 173 -22.04 9.80 -11.61
CA ARG A 173 -23.29 9.43 -12.25
C ARG A 173 -24.22 10.64 -12.29
N PHE A 174 -24.83 10.86 -13.45
CA PHE A 174 -25.87 11.86 -13.64
C PHE A 174 -27.02 11.25 -14.43
N VAL A 175 -28.26 11.56 -14.04
CA VAL A 175 -29.46 11.15 -14.77
C VAL A 175 -30.05 12.41 -15.41
N ASP A 176 -30.04 12.47 -16.73
CA ASP A 176 -30.66 13.53 -17.50
C ASP A 176 -32.11 13.15 -17.83
N THR A 177 -33.04 13.72 -17.06
CA THR A 177 -34.48 13.57 -17.24
C THR A 177 -35.09 14.65 -18.13
N THR A 178 -34.27 15.63 -18.55
CA THR A 178 -34.71 16.77 -19.38
C THR A 178 -34.55 16.51 -20.87
N LEU A 179 -33.90 15.40 -21.22
CA LEU A 179 -33.74 14.99 -22.60
C LEU A 179 -35.07 14.44 -23.13
N PHE A 180 -35.62 15.09 -24.15
CA PHE A 180 -36.79 14.60 -24.87
C PHE A 180 -36.37 13.82 -26.13
N ALA A 181 -37.21 12.87 -26.56
CA ALA A 181 -36.98 12.11 -27.78
C ALA A 181 -37.09 13.02 -29.02
N GLY A 182 -36.14 12.93 -29.95
CA GLY A 182 -36.12 13.78 -31.14
C GLY A 182 -34.74 13.93 -31.82
N PRO A 183 -33.65 14.19 -31.09
CA PRO A 183 -32.33 14.30 -31.71
C PRO A 183 -31.70 12.92 -31.97
N ASP A 184 -31.01 12.77 -33.11
CA ASP A 184 -30.24 11.56 -33.45
C ASP A 184 -28.92 11.47 -32.66
N SER A 185 -28.42 12.61 -32.16
CA SER A 185 -27.24 12.68 -31.30
C SER A 185 -27.30 13.86 -30.33
N VAL A 186 -26.56 13.77 -29.24
CA VAL A 186 -26.39 14.84 -28.25
C VAL A 186 -24.97 14.82 -27.69
N GLN A 187 -24.42 15.99 -27.37
CA GLN A 187 -23.06 16.08 -26.83
C GLN A 187 -23.07 16.45 -25.36
N TYR A 188 -22.18 15.84 -24.58
CA TYR A 188 -21.97 16.15 -23.16
C TYR A 188 -20.52 16.48 -22.86
N THR A 189 -20.33 17.34 -21.87
CA THR A 189 -19.06 17.53 -21.18
C THR A 189 -19.29 17.46 -19.68
N VAL A 190 -18.30 16.92 -18.97
CA VAL A 190 -18.31 16.80 -17.51
C VAL A 190 -17.06 17.47 -16.97
N GLN A 191 -17.21 18.27 -15.91
CA GLN A 191 -16.10 18.97 -15.28
C GLN A 191 -16.15 18.82 -13.76
N GLY A 192 -15.06 18.36 -13.16
CA GLY A 192 -14.93 18.31 -11.71
C GLY A 192 -14.67 19.68 -11.11
N GLN A 193 -15.37 20.03 -10.03
CA GLN A 193 -15.17 21.24 -9.24
C GLN A 193 -15.14 20.88 -7.74
N ARG A 194 -14.21 21.50 -7.01
CA ARG A 194 -14.08 21.35 -5.55
C ARG A 194 -13.76 22.72 -4.95
N ALA A 195 -14.72 23.28 -4.23
CA ALA A 195 -14.67 24.68 -3.78
C ALA A 195 -14.38 25.64 -4.96
N ASP A 196 -13.33 26.43 -4.86
CA ASP A 196 -12.81 27.34 -5.88
C ASP A 196 -11.89 26.65 -6.91
N SER A 197 -11.49 25.41 -6.67
CA SER A 197 -10.62 24.64 -7.55
C SER A 197 -11.40 23.89 -8.63
N THR A 198 -11.06 24.14 -9.89
CA THR A 198 -11.72 23.53 -11.05
C THR A 198 -10.75 22.64 -11.81
N GLY A 199 -11.20 21.42 -12.13
CA GLY A 199 -10.46 20.47 -12.94
C GLY A 199 -10.64 20.70 -14.45
N PRO A 200 -9.84 20.02 -15.29
CA PRO A 200 -10.04 20.04 -16.73
C PRO A 200 -11.43 19.52 -17.11
N VAL A 201 -12.01 20.10 -18.15
CA VAL A 201 -13.24 19.58 -18.77
C VAL A 201 -12.92 18.25 -19.44
N SER A 202 -13.84 17.30 -19.41
CA SER A 202 -13.73 16.06 -20.19
C SER A 202 -13.58 16.33 -21.69
N GLU A 203 -13.17 15.32 -22.45
CA GLU A 203 -13.43 15.33 -23.89
C GLU A 203 -14.94 15.45 -24.16
N VAL A 204 -15.29 15.85 -25.38
CA VAL A 204 -16.70 15.90 -25.79
C VAL A 204 -17.19 14.47 -26.02
N PHE A 205 -18.17 14.06 -25.22
CA PHE A 205 -18.86 12.78 -25.37
C PHE A 205 -20.05 12.97 -26.30
N THR A 206 -19.99 12.41 -27.50
CA THR A 206 -21.13 12.39 -28.42
C THR A 206 -21.93 11.12 -28.17
N VAL A 207 -23.15 11.27 -27.66
CA VAL A 207 -24.12 10.19 -27.49
C VAL A 207 -24.95 10.09 -28.76
N ASN A 208 -24.89 8.95 -29.43
CA ASN A 208 -25.69 8.65 -30.62
C ASN A 208 -26.85 7.75 -30.23
N PHE A 209 -28.05 8.07 -30.71
CA PHE A 209 -29.24 7.25 -30.49
C PHE A 209 -29.50 6.36 -31.70
N GLY A 210 -29.95 5.13 -31.43
CA GLY A 210 -30.24 4.15 -32.47
C GLY A 210 -31.33 3.18 -32.08
N ARG A 211 -31.70 2.30 -33.03
CA ARG A 211 -32.64 1.21 -32.83
C ARG A 211 -31.95 -0.13 -33.10
N LEU A 212 -32.10 -1.08 -32.21
CA LEU A 212 -31.61 -2.45 -32.38
C LEU A 212 -32.55 -3.26 -33.30
N PRO A 213 -32.04 -4.28 -34.02
CA PRO A 213 -32.87 -5.25 -34.72
C PRO A 213 -33.78 -5.95 -33.69
N GLY A 214 -35.09 -5.71 -33.77
CA GLY A 214 -36.06 -6.14 -32.74
C GLY A 214 -36.80 -5.01 -32.03
N GLY A 215 -36.54 -3.73 -32.37
CA GLY A 215 -37.35 -2.59 -31.93
C GLY A 215 -36.93 -1.93 -30.61
N GLY A 216 -35.87 -2.42 -29.95
CA GLY A 216 -35.31 -1.80 -28.75
C GLY A 216 -34.51 -0.52 -29.06
N LEU A 217 -34.64 0.50 -28.21
CA LEU A 217 -33.81 1.71 -28.29
C LEU A 217 -32.40 1.45 -27.74
N THR A 218 -31.39 2.09 -28.33
CA THR A 218 -30.00 2.03 -27.85
C THR A 218 -29.35 3.40 -27.87
N ALA A 219 -28.36 3.61 -26.99
CA ALA A 219 -27.51 4.78 -26.96
C ALA A 219 -26.05 4.32 -26.88
N SER A 220 -25.16 4.95 -27.66
CA SER A 220 -23.72 4.68 -27.65
C SER A 220 -22.93 5.97 -27.55
N VAL A 221 -21.72 5.90 -27.01
CA VAL A 221 -20.85 7.07 -26.81
C VAL A 221 -19.68 7.00 -27.76
N GLN A 222 -19.38 8.12 -28.41
CA GLN A 222 -18.12 8.36 -29.11
C GLN A 222 -17.40 9.55 -28.48
N GLU A 223 -16.17 9.32 -28.03
CA GLU A 223 -15.28 10.38 -27.58
C GLU A 223 -14.66 11.09 -28.80
N SER A 224 -14.88 12.39 -28.90
CA SER A 224 -14.23 13.20 -29.93
C SER A 224 -12.92 13.73 -29.35
N ARG A 225 -11.81 13.03 -29.58
CA ARG A 225 -10.49 13.60 -29.24
C ARG A 225 -10.25 14.81 -30.12
N THR A 226 -10.23 16.00 -29.53
CA THR A 226 -9.84 17.18 -30.30
C THR A 226 -8.33 17.06 -30.55
N ARG A 227 -7.94 16.57 -31.73
CA ARG A 227 -6.52 16.50 -32.13
C ARG A 227 -6.04 17.94 -32.29
N GLN A 228 -5.32 18.45 -31.30
CA GLN A 228 -4.61 19.72 -31.42
C GLN A 228 -3.68 19.60 -32.65
N PRO A 229 -3.78 20.47 -33.66
CA PRO A 229 -2.91 20.36 -34.82
C PRO A 229 -1.47 20.59 -34.35
N THR A 230 -0.63 19.58 -34.51
CA THR A 230 0.82 19.72 -34.34
C THR A 230 1.30 20.73 -35.37
N LEU A 231 1.62 21.94 -34.93
CA LEU A 231 2.38 22.89 -35.74
C LEU A 231 3.73 22.22 -36.04
N ALA A 232 3.90 21.82 -37.29
CA ALA A 232 5.20 21.42 -37.81
C ALA A 232 6.10 22.67 -37.83
N ALA A 233 7.23 22.56 -37.13
CA ALA A 233 8.39 23.42 -37.32
C ALA A 233 9.25 22.87 -38.47
#